data_AF-A0A9J7LXP1-F1
#
_entry.id   AF-A0A9J7LXP1-F1
#
_cell.length_a   1.000
_cell.length_b   1.000
_cell.length_c   1.000
_cell.angle_alpha   90.00
_cell.angle_beta   90.00
_cell.angle_gamma   90.00
#
_symmetry.space_group_name_H-M   'P 1'
#
loop_
_entity.id
_entity.type
_entity.pdbx_description
1 polymer ?
#
loop_
_entity_poly.entity_id
_entity_poly.type
_entity_poly.pdbx_seq_one_letter_code
_entity_poly.pdbx_strand_id
1 'polypeptide(L)'
;MTALPQCYLKSSLQIRNNGPSDIGSAKLTIMWPSRQKDSDILDNAYILYLLDASVTQGQGQCVVKGSGVNPGGLEAPSSSETTTSASRRRRQAEAGDSTDDGSITDAEKQTAQATTLDCTNTDCVEIECTIGRLSPGSAVVQIRARLWEKTLLDVSS
;
A
#
# COMPACT_ATOMS: atom_id res chain seq x y z
N MET A 1 3.28 25.23 -14.65
CA MET A 1 4.05 24.13 -14.04
C MET A 1 3.05 23.09 -13.56
N THR A 2 2.87 22.02 -14.33
CA THR A 2 1.89 20.96 -14.00
C THR A 2 2.60 19.96 -13.10
N ALA A 3 2.07 19.69 -11.91
CA ALA A 3 2.64 18.69 -11.01
C ALA A 3 2.63 17.31 -11.68
N LEU A 4 3.76 16.60 -11.65
CA LEU A 4 3.84 15.23 -12.15
C LEU A 4 2.85 14.33 -11.37
N PRO A 5 2.15 13.40 -12.05
CA PRO A 5 1.27 12.45 -11.38
C PRO A 5 2.09 11.63 -10.38
N GLN A 6 1.77 11.77 -9.09
CA GLN A 6 2.46 11.04 -8.03
C GLN A 6 1.74 9.72 -7.78
N CYS A 7 2.49 8.62 -7.90
CA CYS A 7 1.97 7.28 -7.59
C CYS A 7 1.97 7.08 -6.07
N TYR A 8 0.78 7.03 -5.48
CA TYR A 8 0.58 6.76 -4.07
C TYR A 8 0.11 5.32 -3.84
N LEU A 9 0.65 4.70 -2.79
CA LEU A 9 0.23 3.40 -2.30
C LEU A 9 -0.60 3.59 -1.02
N LYS A 10 -1.75 2.94 -0.97
CA LYS A 10 -2.63 2.87 0.20
C LYS A 10 -2.79 1.40 0.59
N SER A 11 -2.25 1.02 1.75
CA SER A 11 -2.42 -0.31 2.33
C SER A 11 -3.43 -0.24 3.47
N SER A 12 -4.39 -1.18 3.49
CA SER A 12 -5.46 -1.24 4.48
C SER A 12 -5.47 -2.62 5.14
N LEU A 13 -5.14 -2.66 6.43
CA LEU A 13 -5.09 -3.89 7.23
C LEU A 13 -6.30 -3.94 8.15
N GLN A 14 -7.11 -4.99 8.05
CA GLN A 14 -8.28 -5.20 8.89
C GLN A 14 -7.99 -6.25 9.97
N ILE A 15 -8.15 -5.86 11.23
CA ILE A 15 -8.00 -6.74 12.40
C ILE A 15 -9.41 -7.08 12.87
N ARG A 16 -9.75 -8.36 12.94
CA ARG A 16 -11.08 -8.82 13.35
C ARG A 16 -11.03 -9.64 14.62
N ASN A 17 -11.90 -9.32 15.58
CA ASN A 17 -12.22 -10.20 16.69
C ASN A 17 -13.48 -10.99 16.33
N ASN A 18 -13.30 -12.26 15.96
CA ASN A 18 -14.39 -13.19 15.68
C ASN A 18 -14.80 -14.02 16.92
N GLY A 19 -14.14 -13.81 18.06
CA GLY A 19 -14.50 -14.45 19.32
C GLY A 19 -15.71 -13.80 19.98
N PRO A 20 -16.35 -14.49 20.94
CA PRO A 20 -17.49 -13.93 21.67
C PRO A 20 -17.09 -12.89 22.73
N SER A 21 -15.82 -12.89 23.15
CA SER A 21 -15.31 -12.04 24.24
C SER A 21 -14.55 -10.82 23.74
N ASP A 22 -14.51 -9.76 24.54
CA ASP A 22 -13.73 -8.57 24.24
C ASP A 22 -12.23 -8.80 24.43
N ILE A 23 -11.43 -8.19 23.55
CA ILE A 23 -9.98 -8.04 23.72
C ILE A 23 -9.71 -6.66 24.33
N GLY A 24 -9.01 -6.59 25.46
CA GLY A 24 -8.75 -5.31 26.14
C GLY A 24 -7.84 -4.37 25.34
N SER A 25 -6.78 -4.91 24.74
CA SER A 25 -5.90 -4.21 23.81
C SER A 25 -5.13 -5.23 22.96
N ALA A 26 -4.80 -4.86 21.72
CA ALA A 26 -3.94 -5.66 20.84
C ALA A 26 -2.78 -4.82 20.30
N LYS A 27 -1.59 -5.43 20.21
CA LYS A 27 -0.41 -4.80 19.61
C LYS A 27 -0.16 -5.42 18.24
N LEU A 28 -0.08 -4.58 17.22
CA LEU A 28 0.25 -4.95 15.84
C LEU A 28 1.59 -4.33 15.47
N THR A 29 2.54 -5.14 15.03
CA THR A 29 3.83 -4.68 14.50
C THR A 29 3.87 -4.95 13.01
N ILE A 30 4.14 -3.91 12.22
CA ILE A 30 4.16 -3.96 10.76
C ILE A 30 5.57 -3.60 10.30
N MET A 31 6.17 -4.47 9.49
CA MET A 31 7.47 -4.24 8.88
C MET A 31 7.25 -3.69 7.47
N TRP A 32 7.68 -2.45 7.23
CA TRP A 32 7.42 -1.72 5.99
C TRP A 32 8.68 -1.58 5.13
N PRO A 33 8.73 -2.16 3.90
CA PRO A 33 9.90 -2.14 3.03
C PRO A 33 10.14 -0.74 2.47
N SER A 34 10.99 0.03 3.14
CA SER A 34 11.11 1.47 2.88
C SER A 34 12.25 1.80 1.93
N ARG A 35 13.41 1.16 2.08
CA ARG A 35 14.62 1.46 1.30
C ARG A 35 15.29 0.18 0.81
N GLN A 36 16.01 0.27 -0.29
CA GLN A 36 16.83 -0.84 -0.78
C GLN A 36 18.02 -1.06 0.17
N LYS A 37 18.35 -2.33 0.46
CA LYS A 37 19.62 -2.66 1.14
C LYS A 37 20.78 -2.36 0.19
N ASP A 38 21.88 -1.86 0.75
CA ASP A 38 23.15 -1.64 0.02
C ASP A 38 23.12 -0.48 -1.01
N SER A 39 22.69 0.70 -0.56
CA SER A 39 22.57 1.91 -1.39
C SER A 39 23.81 2.80 -1.34
N ASP A 40 24.99 2.26 -1.64
CA ASP A 40 26.18 3.08 -1.94
C ASP A 40 26.00 3.90 -3.24
N ILE A 41 24.94 3.63 -4.02
CA ILE A 41 24.74 4.17 -5.37
C ILE A 41 23.88 5.44 -5.38
N LEU A 42 23.00 5.70 -4.39
CA LEU A 42 22.07 6.83 -4.43
C LEU A 42 21.73 7.35 -3.03
N ASP A 43 21.97 8.65 -2.79
CA ASP A 43 21.41 9.37 -1.65
C ASP A 43 19.90 9.08 -1.54
N ASN A 44 19.50 8.41 -0.45
CA ASN A 44 18.11 8.09 -0.11
C ASN A 44 17.39 7.15 -1.10
N ALA A 45 17.88 5.92 -1.27
CA ALA A 45 17.26 4.86 -2.09
C ALA A 45 15.92 4.32 -1.53
N TYR A 46 14.92 5.19 -1.39
CA TYR A 46 13.56 4.81 -1.03
C TYR A 46 12.93 3.95 -2.13
N ILE A 47 12.18 2.92 -1.73
CA ILE A 47 11.30 2.14 -2.61
C ILE A 47 9.87 2.60 -2.32
N LEU A 48 9.43 2.42 -1.06
CA LEU A 48 8.15 2.89 -0.56
C LEU A 48 8.39 3.93 0.54
N TYR A 49 8.20 5.18 0.16
CA TYR A 49 8.35 6.32 1.07
C TYR A 49 7.13 6.43 1.97
N LEU A 50 7.29 6.16 3.27
CA LEU A 50 6.21 6.18 4.25
C LEU A 50 5.75 7.61 4.54
N LEU A 51 4.49 7.91 4.26
CA LEU A 51 3.88 9.23 4.48
C LEU A 51 3.09 9.28 5.79
N ASP A 52 2.32 8.24 6.08
CA ASP A 52 1.46 8.17 7.26
C ASP A 52 1.08 6.72 7.58
N ALA A 53 0.84 6.45 8.85
CA ALA A 53 0.25 5.21 9.34
C ALA A 53 -0.69 5.53 10.51
N SER A 54 -1.96 5.17 10.40
CA SER A 54 -2.97 5.52 11.39
C SER A 54 -4.07 4.47 11.50
N VAL A 55 -4.71 4.39 12.67
CA VAL A 55 -5.93 3.62 12.87
C VAL A 55 -7.10 4.47 12.36
N THR A 56 -7.79 4.00 11.30
CA THR A 56 -8.90 4.73 10.67
C THR A 56 -10.27 4.21 11.06
N GLN A 57 -10.34 3.00 11.60
CA GLN A 57 -11.55 2.44 12.22
C GLN A 57 -11.20 1.76 13.54
N GLY A 58 -11.94 2.07 14.59
CA GLY A 58 -11.68 1.59 15.94
C GLY A 58 -10.87 2.58 16.78
N GLN A 59 -10.51 2.18 18.00
CA GLN A 59 -9.70 2.97 18.91
C GLN A 59 -8.25 2.48 18.83
N GLY A 60 -7.30 3.41 18.76
CA GLY A 60 -5.89 3.07 18.73
C GLY A 60 -5.04 4.14 18.09
N GLN A 61 -3.74 3.88 18.03
CA GLN A 61 -2.75 4.76 17.41
C GLN A 61 -1.58 3.95 16.89
N CYS A 62 -0.89 4.48 15.88
CA CYS A 62 0.35 3.90 15.36
C CYS A 62 1.52 4.82 15.66
N VAL A 63 2.65 4.22 16.00
CA VAL A 63 3.93 4.89 16.25
C VAL A 63 4.97 4.23 15.37
N VAL A 64 5.77 5.03 14.68
CA VAL A 64 6.82 4.54 13.80
C VAL A 64 8.16 4.67 14.49
N LYS A 65 8.90 3.56 14.56
CA LYS A 65 10.23 3.53 15.18
C LYS A 65 11.33 3.86 14.17
N GLY A 66 12.41 4.47 14.65
CA GLY A 66 13.61 4.75 13.85
C GLY A 66 13.53 6.09 13.10
N SER A 67 14.04 6.12 11.86
CA SER A 67 14.32 7.34 11.06
C SER A 67 13.08 8.13 10.59
N GLY A 68 11.96 8.02 11.29
CA GLY A 68 10.80 8.91 11.16
C GLY A 68 9.87 8.62 9.98
N VAL A 69 8.60 8.98 10.19
CA VAL A 69 7.59 9.10 9.13
C VAL A 69 7.85 10.38 8.35
N ASN A 70 7.76 10.31 7.02
CA ASN A 70 7.79 11.48 6.16
C ASN A 70 8.93 12.50 6.48
N PRO A 71 10.20 12.08 6.55
CA PRO A 71 11.32 12.98 6.91
C PRO A 71 11.49 14.19 5.97
N GLY A 72 10.90 14.15 4.78
CA GLY A 72 10.93 15.21 3.76
C GLY A 72 9.70 16.11 3.79
N GLY A 73 8.76 15.91 4.72
CA GLY A 73 7.58 16.76 4.88
C GLY A 73 6.67 16.80 3.65
N LEU A 74 6.62 15.72 2.88
CA LEU A 74 5.80 15.61 1.67
C LEU A 74 4.31 15.58 2.04
N GLU A 75 3.47 16.29 1.29
CA GLU A 75 2.03 16.26 1.50
C GLU A 75 1.49 14.85 1.24
N ALA A 76 0.79 14.29 2.22
CA ALA A 76 0.03 13.06 2.02
C ALA A 76 -1.30 13.39 1.32
N PRO A 77 -1.75 12.59 0.34
CA PRO A 77 -3.07 12.78 -0.23
C PRO A 77 -4.12 12.71 0.89
N SER A 78 -4.94 13.76 0.99
CA SER A 78 -5.95 13.91 2.03
C SER A 78 -6.86 12.68 2.07
N SER A 79 -7.18 12.20 3.27
CA SER A 79 -8.10 11.08 3.51
C SER A 79 -9.55 11.37 3.11
N SER A 80 -9.84 12.60 2.67
CA SER A 80 -11.13 13.03 2.14
C SER A 80 -11.27 12.61 0.67
N GLU A 81 -11.39 11.30 0.43
CA GLU A 81 -12.04 10.83 -0.79
C GLU A 81 -13.53 11.21 -0.68
N THR A 82 -13.87 12.45 -1.05
CA THR A 82 -15.26 12.77 -1.43
C THR A 82 -15.54 11.95 -2.68
N THR A 83 -16.15 10.79 -2.49
CA THR A 83 -16.78 10.02 -3.56
C THR A 83 -17.91 10.86 -4.14
N THR A 84 -17.58 11.74 -5.08
CA THR A 84 -18.57 12.17 -6.08
C THR A 84 -18.91 10.94 -6.88
N SER A 85 -20.00 10.28 -6.48
CA SER A 85 -20.63 9.14 -7.15
C SER A 85 -21.03 9.53 -8.57
N ALA A 86 -20.08 9.46 -9.50
CA ALA A 86 -20.39 9.45 -10.92
C ALA A 86 -21.06 8.10 -11.21
N SER A 87 -22.39 8.10 -11.13
CA SER A 87 -23.28 7.03 -11.57
C SER A 87 -23.03 6.69 -13.04
N ARG A 88 -22.06 5.81 -13.30
CA ARG A 88 -21.88 5.18 -14.62
C ARG A 88 -23.01 4.17 -14.81
N ARG A 89 -24.02 4.56 -15.60
CA ARG A 89 -25.14 3.73 -16.04
C ARG A 89 -24.60 2.44 -16.68
N ARG A 90 -24.87 1.31 -16.02
CA ARG A 90 -24.65 -0.06 -16.49
C ARG A 90 -25.53 -0.29 -17.72
N ARG A 91 -24.95 -0.35 -18.92
CA ARG A 91 -25.64 -0.93 -20.09
C ARG A 91 -25.51 -2.45 -19.95
N GLN A 92 -26.64 -3.13 -19.79
CA GLN A 92 -26.76 -4.57 -20.03
C GLN A 92 -26.55 -4.81 -21.53
N ALA A 93 -25.62 -5.69 -21.87
CA ALA A 93 -25.52 -6.27 -23.21
C ALA A 93 -25.74 -7.78 -23.06
N GLU A 94 -26.71 -8.28 -23.80
CA GLU A 94 -27.17 -9.66 -23.83
C GLU A 94 -26.13 -10.58 -24.48
N ALA A 95 -26.22 -11.87 -24.15
CA ALA A 95 -25.36 -12.93 -24.63
C ALA A 95 -25.45 -13.08 -26.16
N GLY A 96 -24.31 -12.96 -26.83
CA GLY A 96 -24.12 -13.27 -28.25
C GLY A 96 -22.94 -14.22 -28.40
N ASP A 97 -23.27 -15.48 -28.68
CA ASP A 97 -22.40 -16.56 -29.12
C ASP A 97 -21.84 -16.23 -30.52
N SER A 98 -20.51 -16.25 -30.68
CA SER A 98 -19.83 -16.24 -31.99
C SER A 98 -18.38 -16.67 -31.81
N THR A 99 -18.12 -17.92 -32.14
CA THR A 99 -16.82 -18.50 -32.51
C THR A 99 -16.18 -17.66 -33.62
N ASP A 100 -14.95 -17.18 -33.43
CA ASP A 100 -14.07 -16.88 -34.55
C ASP A 100 -12.60 -17.10 -34.20
N ASP A 101 -11.94 -17.78 -35.12
CA ASP A 101 -10.59 -18.32 -35.11
C ASP A 101 -9.62 -17.20 -35.50
N GLY A 102 -8.88 -16.72 -34.50
CA GLY A 102 -7.87 -15.68 -34.68
C GLY A 102 -6.58 -16.08 -33.98
N SER A 103 -5.81 -16.94 -34.63
CA SER A 103 -4.42 -17.25 -34.30
C SER A 103 -3.57 -15.97 -34.29
N ILE A 104 -3.53 -15.30 -33.13
CA ILE A 104 -2.53 -14.30 -32.81
C ILE A 104 -1.37 -15.09 -32.24
N THR A 105 -0.38 -15.31 -33.09
CA THR A 105 0.96 -15.81 -32.78
C THR A 105 1.39 -15.36 -31.39
N ASP A 106 1.87 -16.30 -30.58
CA ASP A 106 2.48 -16.12 -29.27
C ASP A 106 3.53 -15.00 -29.30
N ALA A 107 3.05 -13.75 -29.17
CA ALA A 107 3.87 -12.59 -28.89
C ALA A 107 4.38 -12.82 -27.47
N GLU A 108 5.59 -13.37 -27.42
CA GLU A 108 6.53 -13.36 -26.31
C GLU A 108 5.88 -12.92 -25.01
N LYS A 109 5.37 -13.92 -24.29
CA LYS A 109 5.14 -13.86 -22.85
C LYS A 109 6.51 -13.68 -22.18
N GLN A 110 7.15 -12.54 -22.40
CA GLN A 110 8.20 -11.98 -21.58
C GLN A 110 7.55 -11.82 -20.21
N THR A 111 7.61 -12.91 -19.47
CA THR A 111 7.28 -12.95 -18.07
C THR A 111 8.37 -12.12 -17.45
N ALA A 112 8.15 -10.81 -17.36
CA ALA A 112 9.01 -9.92 -16.60
C ALA A 112 9.22 -10.62 -15.25
N GLN A 113 10.46 -11.02 -14.98
CA GLN A 113 10.78 -11.72 -13.75
C GLN A 113 10.61 -10.71 -12.62
N ALA A 114 9.44 -10.69 -12.01
CA ALA A 114 9.13 -9.77 -10.94
C ALA A 114 9.96 -10.14 -9.72
N THR A 115 10.89 -9.27 -9.33
CA THR A 115 11.65 -9.44 -8.09
C THR A 115 10.78 -9.00 -6.92
N THR A 116 10.59 -9.89 -5.94
CA THR A 116 9.87 -9.57 -4.70
C THR A 116 10.77 -8.79 -3.76
N LEU A 117 10.31 -7.60 -3.34
CA LEU A 117 10.97 -6.77 -2.33
C LEU A 117 10.21 -6.89 -1.00
N ASP A 118 10.89 -7.36 0.04
CA ASP A 118 10.36 -7.55 1.39
C ASP A 118 11.41 -7.21 2.45
N CYS A 119 11.09 -7.36 3.73
CA CYS A 119 12.02 -7.00 4.81
C CYS A 119 13.22 -7.94 4.95
N THR A 120 13.29 -9.03 4.19
CA THR A 120 14.47 -9.89 4.14
C THR A 120 15.55 -9.27 3.25
N ASN A 121 15.18 -8.54 2.19
CA ASN A 121 16.08 -7.93 1.23
C ASN A 121 16.01 -6.39 1.15
N THR A 122 15.17 -5.75 1.97
CA THR A 122 15.05 -4.28 2.08
C THR A 122 15.25 -3.77 3.51
N ASP A 123 15.63 -2.51 3.63
CA ASP A 123 15.64 -1.79 4.90
C ASP A 123 14.22 -1.38 5.26
N CYS A 124 13.72 -2.00 6.33
CA CYS A 124 12.35 -1.79 6.78
C CYS A 124 12.22 -0.78 7.91
N VAL A 125 11.10 -0.07 7.87
CA VAL A 125 10.62 0.77 8.98
C VAL A 125 9.63 -0.04 9.79
N GLU A 126 9.77 -0.02 11.12
CA GLU A 126 8.86 -0.71 12.03
C GLU A 126 7.74 0.25 12.46
N ILE A 127 6.49 -0.14 12.19
CA ILE A 127 5.28 0.57 12.58
C ILE A 127 4.57 -0.24 13.66
N GLU A 128 4.49 0.30 14.87
CA GLU A 128 3.76 -0.31 15.98
C GLU A 128 2.41 0.37 16.17
N CYS A 129 1.34 -0.38 15.97
CA CYS A 129 -0.02 0.07 16.25
C CYS A 129 -0.55 -0.58 17.54
N THR A 130 -0.99 0.25 18.48
CA THR A 130 -1.78 -0.21 19.62
C THR A 130 -3.24 -0.03 19.29
N ILE A 131 -3.96 -1.14 19.17
CA ILE A 131 -5.42 -1.19 19.03
C ILE A 131 -5.98 -1.30 20.44
N GLY A 132 -6.88 -0.40 20.79
CA GLY A 132 -7.58 -0.40 22.07
C GLY A 132 -8.57 -1.56 22.18
N ARG A 133 -9.58 -1.38 23.03
CA ARG A 133 -10.58 -2.43 23.26
C ARG A 133 -11.26 -2.83 21.95
N LEU A 134 -11.18 -4.13 21.62
CA LEU A 134 -11.74 -4.71 20.41
C LEU A 134 -12.82 -5.73 20.80
N SER A 135 -14.06 -5.25 20.87
CA SER A 135 -15.26 -6.08 20.95
C SER A 135 -15.47 -6.90 19.67
N PRO A 136 -16.38 -7.89 19.64
CA PRO A 136 -16.70 -8.63 18.42
C PRO A 136 -16.95 -7.66 17.26
N GLY A 137 -16.10 -7.69 16.23
CA GLY A 137 -16.02 -6.61 15.26
C GLY A 137 -14.60 -6.43 14.69
N SER A 138 -14.33 -5.23 14.14
CA SER A 138 -13.04 -4.97 13.47
C SER A 138 -12.48 -3.57 13.68
N ALA A 139 -11.15 -3.48 13.65
CA ALA A 139 -10.39 -2.25 13.52
C ALA A 139 -9.64 -2.23 12.18
N VAL A 140 -9.33 -1.05 11.67
CA VAL A 140 -8.59 -0.86 10.41
C VAL A 140 -7.39 0.05 10.63
N VAL A 141 -6.23 -0.42 10.18
CA VAL A 141 -5.00 0.37 10.09
C VAL A 141 -4.78 0.73 8.62
N GLN A 142 -4.58 2.01 8.33
CA GLN A 142 -4.27 2.50 7.01
C GLN A 142 -2.85 3.03 6.96
N ILE A 143 -2.09 2.58 5.97
CA ILE A 143 -0.73 3.05 5.67
C ILE A 143 -0.78 3.77 4.32
N ARG A 144 -0.22 4.97 4.28
CA ARG A 144 -0.03 5.76 3.06
C ARG A 144 1.45 5.88 2.76
N ALA A 145 1.81 5.63 1.51
CA ALA A 145 3.17 5.76 1.04
C ALA A 145 3.21 6.31 -0.39
N ARG A 146 4.38 6.78 -0.80
CA ARG A 146 4.68 7.17 -2.18
C ARG A 146 5.66 6.19 -2.78
N LEU A 147 5.41 5.79 -4.02
CA LEU A 147 6.38 5.01 -4.79
C LEU A 147 7.49 5.95 -5.26
N TRP A 148 8.75 5.56 -5.04
CA TRP A 148 9.88 6.37 -5.46
C TRP A 148 10.31 5.97 -6.87
N GLU A 149 10.06 6.85 -7.84
CA GLU A 149 10.29 6.60 -9.27
C GLU A 149 11.74 6.19 -9.56
N LYS A 150 12.71 6.88 -8.96
CA LYS A 150 14.13 6.67 -9.23
C LYS A 150 14.57 5.23 -9.00
N THR A 151 14.20 4.68 -7.84
CA THR A 151 14.58 3.31 -7.48
C THR A 151 13.76 2.27 -8.24
N LEU A 152 12.52 2.59 -8.64
CA LEU A 152 11.71 1.66 -9.44
C LEU A 152 12.30 1.42 -10.83
N LEU A 153 12.77 2.48 -11.49
CA LEU A 153 13.37 2.38 -12.82
C LEU A 153 14.67 1.56 -12.78
N ASP A 154 15.48 1.73 -11.73
CA ASP A 154 16.73 0.97 -11.53
C ASP A 154 16.49 -0.52 -11.25
N VAL A 155 15.43 -0.88 -10.52
CA VAL A 155 15.09 -2.29 -10.23
C VAL A 155 14.46 -3.00 -11.43
N SER A 156 13.96 -2.25 -12.43
CA SER A 156 13.28 -2.80 -13.62
C SER A 156 14.18 -3.02 -14.85
N SER A 157 15.46 -2.62 -14.76
CA SER A 157 16.44 -2.71 -15.85
C SER A 157 17.34 -3.94 -15.70
#